data_AF-S3LBN9-F1
#
_entry.id   AF-S3LBN9-F1
#
_cell.length_a   1.000
_cell.length_b   1.000
_cell.length_c   1.000
_cell.angle_alpha   90.00
_cell.angle_beta   90.00
_cell.angle_gamma   90.00
#
_symmetry.space_group_name_H-M   'P 1'
#
loop_
_entity.id
_entity.type
_entity.pdbx_description
1 polymer ?
#
loop_
_entity_poly.entity_id
_entity_poly.type
_entity_poly.pdbx_seq_one_letter_code
_entity_poly.pdbx_strand_id
1 'polypeptide(L)'
;MKRKSELWCKRPEAHKWMEKYGVVHEAWAPFGEGRGGLFENPVLKGIGAAYGKSTAQVMLRWLLQRNVVALAKSTRAERMAENIAVFDFRLSGDDMQRIAALK
;
A
#
# COMPACT_ATOMS: atom_id res chain seq x y z
N MET A 1 21.54 4.16 -0.45
CA MET A 1 20.25 3.71 -1.04
C MET A 1 19.11 4.06 -0.08
N LYS A 2 18.29 5.09 -0.35
CA LYS A 2 17.17 5.44 0.53
C LYS A 2 16.03 4.43 0.30
N ARG A 3 15.67 3.66 1.32
CA ARG A 3 14.61 2.64 1.26
C ARG A 3 13.25 3.35 1.27
N LYS A 4 12.46 3.19 0.21
CA LYS A 4 11.17 3.85 0.00
C LYS A 4 10.05 2.82 -0.06
N SER A 5 8.86 3.17 0.43
CA SER A 5 7.64 2.39 0.22
C SER A 5 7.32 2.28 -1.28
N GLU A 6 6.66 1.19 -1.68
CA GLU A 6 6.12 1.01 -3.03
C GLU A 6 5.09 2.10 -3.41
N LEU A 7 4.49 2.79 -2.43
CA LEU A 7 3.65 3.97 -2.66
C LEU A 7 4.45 5.18 -3.19
N TRP A 8 5.77 5.22 -2.99
CA TRP A 8 6.66 6.25 -3.52
C TRP A 8 7.49 5.78 -4.71
N CYS A 9 7.85 4.50 -4.72
CA CYS A 9 8.61 3.88 -5.80
C CYS A 9 7.72 2.90 -6.56
N LYS A 10 6.71 3.40 -7.26
CA LYS A 10 5.59 2.61 -7.84
C LYS A 10 5.99 1.66 -8.99
N ARG A 11 7.25 1.75 -9.44
CA ARG A 11 7.89 1.07 -10.59
C ARG A 11 6.93 0.71 -11.75
N PRO A 12 6.27 1.70 -12.37
CA PRO A 12 5.22 1.44 -13.35
C PRO A 12 5.70 0.64 -14.56
N GLU A 13 6.93 0.89 -15.03
CA GLU A 13 7.51 0.16 -16.17
C GLU A 13 7.81 -1.30 -15.81
N ALA A 14 8.46 -1.55 -14.66
CA ALA A 14 8.76 -2.91 -14.22
C ALA A 14 7.47 -3.71 -14.00
N HIS A 15 6.45 -3.10 -13.41
CA HIS A 15 5.15 -3.75 -13.22
C HIS A 15 4.49 -4.13 -14.54
N LYS A 16 4.50 -3.26 -15.54
CA LYS A 16 3.99 -3.56 -16.89
C LYS A 16 4.71 -4.75 -17.53
N TRP A 17 6.03 -4.82 -17.39
CA TRP A 17 6.80 -5.97 -17.92
C TRP A 17 6.54 -7.25 -17.14
N MET A 18 6.40 -7.17 -15.81
CA MET A 18 6.02 -8.32 -14.97
C MET A 18 4.66 -8.88 -15.39
N GLU A 19 3.65 -8.03 -15.58
CA GLU A 19 2.34 -8.43 -16.09
C GLU A 19 2.44 -9.09 -17.47
N LYS A 20 3.21 -8.50 -18.40
CA LYS A 20 3.40 -9.04 -19.75
C LYS A 20 3.94 -10.48 -19.74
N TYR A 21 4.83 -10.81 -18.80
CA TYR A 21 5.47 -12.12 -18.72
C TYR A 21 4.83 -13.06 -17.69
N GLY A 22 3.69 -12.69 -17.10
CA GLY A 22 3.03 -13.51 -16.08
C GLY A 22 3.81 -13.61 -14.77
N VAL A 23 4.71 -12.67 -14.49
CA VAL A 23 5.44 -12.58 -13.23
C VAL A 23 4.62 -11.78 -12.23
N VAL A 24 4.42 -12.33 -11.04
CA VAL A 24 3.67 -11.65 -9.97
C VAL A 24 4.59 -10.62 -9.29
N HIS A 25 4.12 -9.37 -9.22
CA HIS A 25 4.84 -8.30 -8.53
C HIS A 25 4.63 -8.40 -7.02
N GLU A 26 5.71 -8.55 -6.27
CA GLU A 26 5.70 -8.59 -4.80
C GLU A 26 6.46 -7.41 -4.19
N ALA A 27 5.78 -6.64 -3.35
CA ALA A 27 6.32 -5.50 -2.60
C ALA A 27 6.88 -5.97 -1.25
N TRP A 28 8.22 -5.98 -1.14
CA TRP A 28 8.95 -6.36 0.09
C TRP A 28 8.73 -5.39 1.27
N ALA A 29 8.69 -4.09 1.01
CA ALA A 29 8.58 -3.06 2.05
C ALA A 29 7.36 -2.16 1.81
N PRO A 30 6.12 -2.69 1.94
CA PRO A 30 4.91 -1.95 1.62
C PRO A 30 4.79 -0.66 2.46
N PHE A 31 5.28 -0.68 3.69
CA PHE A 31 5.29 0.48 4.59
C PHE A 31 6.58 1.32 4.55
N GLY A 32 7.55 1.00 3.68
CA GLY A 32 8.86 1.67 3.68
C GLY A 32 9.58 1.57 5.03
N GLU A 33 9.43 0.42 5.72
CA GLU A 33 9.93 0.20 7.09
C GLU A 33 9.37 1.20 8.14
N GLY A 34 8.23 1.82 7.85
CA GLY A 34 7.65 2.87 8.68
C GLY A 34 8.41 4.19 8.69
N ARG A 35 9.33 4.36 7.74
CA ARG A 35 10.09 5.60 7.54
C ARG A 35 9.34 6.54 6.61
N GLY A 36 9.64 7.83 6.72
CA GLY A 36 9.14 8.83 5.77
C GLY A 36 7.72 9.33 6.05
N GLY A 37 7.15 9.06 7.22
CA GLY A 37 5.91 9.70 7.66
C GLY A 37 4.66 9.31 6.85
N LEU A 38 4.68 8.19 6.10
CA LEU A 38 3.49 7.74 5.36
C LEU A 38 2.29 7.50 6.26
N PHE A 39 2.50 6.94 7.46
CA PHE A 39 1.43 6.71 8.43
C PHE A 39 0.72 8.01 8.85
N GLU A 40 1.46 9.12 8.83
CA GLU A 40 0.99 10.45 9.19
C GLU A 40 0.54 11.28 7.99
N ASN A 41 0.62 10.74 6.77
CA ASN A 41 0.26 11.47 5.56
C ASN A 41 -1.23 11.84 5.58
N PRO A 42 -1.58 13.14 5.41
CA PRO A 42 -2.95 13.60 5.56
C PRO A 42 -3.91 13.00 4.51
N VAL A 43 -3.42 12.69 3.30
CA VAL A 43 -4.22 12.04 2.27
C VAL A 43 -4.59 10.62 2.70
N LEU A 44 -3.61 9.84 3.17
CA LEU A 44 -3.85 8.47 3.60
C LEU A 44 -4.72 8.40 4.86
N LYS A 45 -4.53 9.32 5.81
CA LYS A 45 -5.39 9.46 6.99
C LYS A 45 -6.83 9.83 6.62
N GLY A 46 -7.01 10.79 5.72
CA GLY A 46 -8.34 11.21 5.27
C GLY A 46 -9.09 10.08 4.57
N ILE A 47 -8.40 9.32 3.71
CA ILE A 47 -8.96 8.11 3.08
C ILE A 47 -9.29 7.08 4.16
N GLY A 48 -8.36 6.79 5.08
CA GLY A 48 -8.59 5.83 6.17
C GLY A 48 -9.82 6.16 7.00
N ALA A 49 -9.98 7.44 7.39
CA ALA A 49 -11.14 7.91 8.14
C ALA A 49 -12.47 7.68 7.41
N ALA A 50 -12.51 7.90 6.09
CA ALA A 50 -13.72 7.67 5.28
C ALA A 50 -14.19 6.21 5.27
N TYR A 51 -13.26 5.25 5.40
CA TYR A 51 -13.56 3.82 5.43
C TYR A 51 -13.53 3.21 6.84
N GLY A 52 -13.25 3.98 7.88
CA GLY A 52 -13.03 3.45 9.23
C GLY A 52 -11.81 2.52 9.31
N LYS A 53 -10.79 2.76 8.48
CA LYS A 53 -9.59 1.94 8.35
C LYS A 53 -8.34 2.73 8.72
N SER A 54 -7.29 2.04 9.14
CA SER A 54 -6.00 2.67 9.41
C SER A 54 -5.26 3.03 8.12
N THR A 55 -4.29 3.94 8.23
CA THR A 55 -3.37 4.25 7.13
C THR A 55 -2.67 2.98 6.61
N ALA A 56 -2.29 2.06 7.48
CA ALA A 56 -1.65 0.80 7.09
C ALA A 56 -2.57 -0.04 6.19
N GLN A 57 -3.84 -0.15 6.57
CA GLN A 57 -4.84 -0.89 5.81
C GLN A 57 -5.10 -0.25 4.44
N VAL A 58 -5.17 1.08 4.37
CA VAL A 58 -5.30 1.82 3.09
C VAL A 58 -4.11 1.54 2.18
N MET A 59 -2.88 1.57 2.70
CA MET A 59 -1.66 1.29 1.93
C MET A 59 -1.65 -0.14 1.37
N LEU A 60 -1.99 -1.13 2.19
CA LEU A 60 -2.07 -2.53 1.76
C LEU A 60 -3.18 -2.72 0.73
N ARG A 61 -4.37 -2.16 0.99
CA ARG A 61 -5.50 -2.24 0.06
C ARG A 61 -5.16 -1.65 -1.31
N TRP A 62 -4.43 -0.54 -1.33
CA TRP A 62 -3.98 0.09 -2.56
C TRP A 62 -3.04 -0.80 -3.37
N LEU A 63 -2.10 -1.50 -2.73
CA LEU A 63 -1.22 -2.46 -3.41
C LEU A 63 -2.01 -3.66 -3.96
N LEU A 64 -2.89 -4.24 -3.16
CA LEU A 64 -3.69 -5.39 -3.56
C LEU A 64 -4.61 -5.07 -4.75
N GLN A 65 -5.23 -3.87 -4.78
CA GLN A 65 -6.04 -3.44 -5.92
C GLN A 65 -5.26 -3.21 -7.21
N ARG A 66 -3.93 -3.06 -7.13
CA ARG A 66 -3.02 -2.99 -8.28
C ARG A 66 -2.43 -4.35 -8.65
N ASN A 67 -2.96 -5.44 -8.10
CA ASN A 67 -2.41 -6.79 -8.30
C ASN A 67 -0.93 -6.88 -7.87
N VAL A 68 -0.57 -6.17 -6.80
CA VAL A 68 0.76 -6.23 -6.16
C VAL A 68 0.62 -6.94 -4.82
N VAL A 69 1.31 -8.07 -4.68
CA VAL A 69 1.40 -8.80 -3.41
C VAL A 69 2.19 -7.97 -2.41
N ALA A 70 1.76 -7.90 -1.15
CA ALA A 70 2.40 -7.05 -0.14
C ALA A 70 2.86 -7.85 1.08
N LEU A 71 4.15 -7.78 1.40
CA LEU A 71 4.73 -8.43 2.58
C LEU A 71 4.70 -7.48 3.79
N ALA A 72 3.60 -7.51 4.54
CA ALA A 72 3.37 -6.64 5.69
C ALA A 72 4.04 -7.19 6.97
N LYS A 73 5.34 -6.96 7.16
CA LYS A 73 6.06 -7.41 8.37
C LYS A 73 5.53 -6.75 9.65
N SER A 74 5.23 -7.56 10.66
CA SER A 74 4.91 -7.13 12.03
C SER A 74 5.43 -8.16 13.05
N THR A 75 5.74 -7.71 14.26
CA THR A 75 5.99 -8.58 15.43
C THR A 75 4.88 -8.49 16.49
N ARG A 76 3.87 -7.65 16.23
CA ARG A 76 2.74 -7.39 17.14
C ARG A 76 1.48 -8.08 16.63
N ALA A 77 0.83 -8.87 17.47
CA ALA A 77 -0.35 -9.66 17.10
C ALA A 77 -1.51 -8.79 16.63
N GLU A 78 -1.80 -7.71 17.36
CA GLU A 78 -2.86 -6.75 17.00
C GLU A 78 -2.65 -6.18 15.58
N ARG A 79 -1.40 -5.86 15.22
CA ARG A 79 -1.06 -5.32 13.90
C ARG A 79 -1.10 -6.39 12.81
N MET A 80 -0.82 -7.66 13.12
CA MET A 80 -1.00 -8.76 12.16
C MET A 80 -2.48 -8.92 11.80
N ALA A 81 -3.36 -8.91 12.82
CA ALA A 81 -4.80 -8.95 12.62
C ALA A 81 -5.31 -7.72 11.84
N GLU A 82 -4.79 -6.52 12.13
CA GLU A 82 -5.12 -5.30 11.41
C GLU A 82 -4.68 -5.35 9.94
N ASN A 83 -3.45 -5.79 9.67
CA ASN A 83 -2.87 -5.84 8.32
C ASN A 83 -3.59 -6.83 7.40
N ILE A 84 -4.11 -7.95 7.92
CA ILE A 84 -4.86 -8.92 7.12
C ILE A 84 -6.33 -8.49 6.89
N ALA A 85 -6.88 -7.63 7.75
CA ALA A 85 -8.25 -7.10 7.65
C ALA A 85 -8.40 -6.01 6.58
N VAL A 86 -7.99 -6.31 5.34
CA VAL A 86 -7.97 -5.39 4.18
C VAL A 86 -8.79 -5.87 2.98
N PHE A 87 -9.52 -6.97 3.15
CA PHE A 87 -10.31 -7.59 2.09
C PHE A 87 -11.81 -7.21 2.14
N ASP A 88 -12.25 -6.59 3.23
CA ASP A 88 -13.64 -6.22 3.50
C ASP A 88 -14.03 -4.82 2.99
N PHE A 89 -13.11 -4.10 2.35
CA PHE A 89 -13.36 -2.79 1.74
C PHE A 89 -12.64 -2.64 0.40
N ARG A 90 -13.04 -1.61 -0.37
CA ARG A 90 -12.46 -1.29 -1.66
C ARG A 90 -12.31 0.22 -1.80
N LEU A 91 -11.11 0.66 -2.18
CA LEU A 91 -10.80 2.05 -2.51
C LEU A 91 -11.48 2.43 -3.84
N SER A 92 -12.09 3.61 -3.87
CA SER A 92 -12.68 4.20 -5.07
C SER A 92 -11.60 4.54 -6.11
N GLY A 93 -12.00 4.76 -7.37
CA GLY A 93 -11.08 5.21 -8.42
C GLY A 93 -10.37 6.52 -8.05
N ASP A 94 -11.09 7.45 -7.43
CA ASP A 94 -10.56 8.74 -6.98
C ASP A 94 -9.53 8.56 -5.86
N ASP A 95 -9.79 7.67 -4.89
CA ASP A 95 -8.84 7.37 -3.83
C ASP A 95 -7.55 6.75 -4.38
N MET A 96 -7.70 5.80 -5.32
CA MET A 96 -6.56 5.18 -6.00
C MET A 96 -5.71 6.23 -6.72
N GLN A 97 -6.33 7.20 -7.39
CA GLN A 97 -5.63 8.31 -8.06
C GLN A 97 -4.96 9.27 -7.07
N ARG A 98 -5.63 9.64 -5.97
CA ARG A 98 -5.05 10.48 -4.90
C ARG A 98 -3.79 9.85 -4.31
N ILE A 99 -3.83 8.55 -4.03
CA ILE A 99 -2.66 7.81 -3.53
C ILE A 99 -1.57 7.73 -4.62
N ALA A 100 -1.96 7.52 -5.88
CA ALA A 100 -1.04 7.55 -7.01
C ALA A 100 -0.41 8.94 -7.27
N ALA A 101 -0.92 10.03 -6.69
CA ALA A 101 -0.32 11.36 -6.78
C ALA A 101 0.73 11.66 -5.69
N LEU A 102 0.85 10.80 -4.66
CA LEU A 102 1.83 10.99 -3.59
C LEU A 102 3.28 10.95 -4.12
N LYS A 103 4.12 11.87 -3.62
CA LYS A 103 5.54 12.04 -3.94
C LYS A 103 6.45 11.63 -2.78
#